data_AF-A0AAW3EFN1-F1
#
_entry.id   AF-A0AAW3EFN1-F1
#
_cell.length_a   1.000
_cell.length_b   1.000
_cell.length_c   1.000
_cell.angle_alpha   90.00
_cell.angle_beta   90.00
_cell.angle_gamma   90.00
#
_symmetry.space_group_name_H-M   'P 1'
#
loop_
_entity.id
_entity.type
_entity.pdbx_description
1 polymer ?
#
loop_
_entity_poly.entity_id
_entity_poly.type
_entity_poly.pdbx_seq_one_letter_code
_entity_poly.pdbx_strand_id
1 'polypeptide(L)'
;MALIKENFISIGDNDRIVLPDLTGRYQQAVDVDYLLEGLLPLWAVIETECVAGCCGFDAFDFYADTIYAAGKKLKPAEFGHLLHYAIEQITLLDTTVVSSCELNNLADKQAFIALLQHIRTSLPQGNE
;
A
#
# COMPACT_ATOMS: atom_id res chain seq x y z
N MET A 1 -25.17 -10.80 -17.87
CA MET A 1 -23.72 -10.72 -17.60
C MET A 1 -23.54 -9.77 -16.45
N ALA A 2 -23.20 -10.26 -15.26
CA ALA A 2 -22.80 -9.39 -14.17
C ALA A 2 -21.49 -8.71 -14.61
N LEU A 3 -21.48 -7.37 -14.62
CA LEU A 3 -20.23 -6.62 -14.72
C LEU A 3 -19.39 -7.04 -13.52
N ILE A 4 -18.28 -7.74 -13.76
CA ILE A 4 -17.28 -7.95 -12.73
C ILE A 4 -16.75 -6.54 -12.45
N LYS A 5 -17.14 -5.98 -11.30
CA LYS A 5 -16.59 -4.71 -10.84
C LYS A 5 -15.11 -4.97 -10.56
N GLU A 6 -14.25 -4.42 -11.41
CA GLU A 6 -12.81 -4.45 -11.20
C GLU A 6 -12.51 -3.71 -9.90
N ASN A 7 -11.84 -4.38 -8.96
CA ASN A 7 -11.38 -3.76 -7.73
C ASN A 7 -10.01 -3.13 -8.00
N PHE A 8 -9.78 -1.91 -7.55
CA PHE A 8 -8.52 -1.20 -7.82
C PHE A 8 -8.24 -0.13 -6.77
N ILE A 9 -6.97 0.27 -6.68
CA ILE A 9 -6.50 1.41 -5.89
C ILE A 9 -6.18 2.53 -6.87
N SER A 10 -6.76 3.72 -6.69
CA SER A 10 -6.38 4.90 -7.45
C SER A 10 -5.05 5.46 -6.93
N ILE A 11 -4.10 5.70 -7.85
CA ILE A 11 -2.77 6.25 -7.53
C ILE A 11 -2.49 7.58 -8.25
N GLY A 12 -3.49 8.08 -8.99
CA GLY A 12 -3.50 9.34 -9.71
C GLY A 12 -4.80 9.47 -10.51
N ASP A 13 -4.98 10.58 -11.24
CA ASP A 13 -6.23 10.86 -11.97
C ASP A 13 -6.59 9.80 -13.01
N ASN A 14 -5.58 9.16 -13.62
CA ASN A 14 -5.78 8.14 -14.66
C ASN A 14 -5.02 6.84 -14.36
N ASP A 15 -4.34 6.75 -13.22
CA ASP A 15 -3.48 5.64 -12.86
C ASP A 15 -4.08 4.85 -11.71
N ARG A 16 -4.01 3.52 -11.82
CA ARG A 16 -4.60 2.61 -10.84
C ARG A 16 -3.87 1.28 -10.77
N ILE A 17 -3.88 0.70 -9.57
CA ILE A 17 -3.39 -0.66 -9.31
C ILE A 17 -4.60 -1.58 -9.26
N VAL A 18 -4.70 -2.49 -10.23
CA VAL A 18 -5.78 -3.48 -10.26
C VAL A 18 -5.55 -4.52 -9.15
N LEU A 19 -6.58 -4.79 -8.38
CA LEU A 19 -6.62 -5.82 -7.34
C LEU A 19 -7.29 -7.08 -7.91
N PRO A 20 -6.53 -8.14 -8.20
CA PRO A 20 -7.08 -9.39 -8.71
C PRO A 20 -8.08 -10.01 -7.72
N ASP A 21 -9.03 -10.78 -8.24
CA ASP A 21 -9.88 -11.63 -7.39
C ASP A 21 -9.05 -12.67 -6.63
N LEU A 22 -9.31 -12.78 -5.33
CA LEU A 22 -8.61 -13.65 -4.40
C LEU A 22 -9.41 -14.90 -4.04
N THR A 23 -10.56 -15.12 -4.69
CA THR A 23 -11.40 -16.31 -4.50
C THR A 23 -10.57 -17.59 -4.54
N GLY A 24 -10.65 -18.37 -3.46
CA GLY A 24 -9.89 -19.62 -3.28
C GLY A 24 -8.46 -19.47 -2.77
N ARG A 25 -7.94 -18.24 -2.61
CA ARG A 25 -6.57 -17.96 -2.16
C ARG A 25 -6.48 -17.35 -0.76
N TYR A 26 -7.59 -16.93 -0.16
CA TYR A 26 -7.62 -16.26 1.16
C TYR A 26 -6.87 -17.01 2.28
N GLN A 27 -6.92 -18.34 2.29
CA GLN A 27 -6.28 -19.18 3.32
C GLN A 27 -4.74 -19.20 3.22
N GLN A 28 -4.16 -18.63 2.17
CA GLN A 28 -2.72 -18.56 1.93
C GLN A 28 -2.13 -17.21 2.40
N ALA A 29 -2.97 -16.32 2.94
CA ALA A 29 -2.54 -14.99 3.35
C ALA A 29 -1.46 -15.08 4.44
N VAL A 30 -0.35 -14.38 4.22
CA VAL A 30 0.68 -14.16 5.23
C VAL A 30 0.55 -12.74 5.76
N ASP A 31 0.50 -12.60 7.08
CA ASP A 31 0.52 -11.30 7.76
C ASP A 31 1.88 -10.62 7.53
N VAL A 32 1.85 -9.33 7.13
CA VAL A 32 3.03 -8.51 6.85
C VAL A 32 3.12 -7.26 7.72
N ASP A 33 2.26 -7.07 8.73
CA ASP A 33 2.25 -5.83 9.53
C ASP A 33 3.59 -5.54 10.22
N TYR A 34 4.35 -6.58 10.60
CA TYR A 34 5.69 -6.43 11.16
C TYR A 34 6.69 -5.75 10.21
N LEU A 35 6.43 -5.76 8.90
CA LEU A 35 7.23 -5.05 7.89
C LEU A 35 6.76 -3.60 7.67
N LEU A 36 5.59 -3.25 8.18
CA LEU A 36 4.91 -1.97 7.96
C LEU A 36 4.93 -1.06 9.18
N GLU A 37 5.33 -1.57 10.36
CA GLU A 37 5.32 -0.81 11.63
C GLU A 37 6.10 0.52 11.53
N GLY A 38 7.25 0.53 10.85
CA GLY A 38 8.03 1.76 10.65
C GLY A 38 7.34 2.80 9.73
N LEU A 39 6.30 2.40 9.01
CA LEU A 39 5.54 3.24 8.08
C LEU A 39 4.26 3.82 8.70
N LEU A 40 3.92 3.48 9.95
CA LEU A 40 2.74 3.99 10.64
C LEU A 40 2.59 5.53 10.59
N PRO A 41 3.65 6.34 10.77
CA PRO A 41 3.52 7.79 10.64
C PRO A 41 3.10 8.26 9.24
N LEU A 42 3.50 7.54 8.19
CA LEU A 42 3.09 7.83 6.82
C LEU A 42 1.62 7.49 6.61
N TRP A 43 1.19 6.31 7.08
CA TRP A 43 -0.21 5.88 7.00
C TRP A 43 -1.15 6.87 7.67
N ALA A 44 -0.82 7.32 8.88
CA ALA A 44 -1.62 8.29 9.62
C ALA A 44 -1.78 9.64 8.91
N VAL A 45 -0.88 10.00 7.99
CA VAL A 45 -0.95 11.28 7.25
C VAL A 45 -1.73 11.15 5.94
N ILE A 46 -1.70 9.98 5.30
CA ILE A 46 -2.40 9.75 4.03
C ILE A 46 -3.77 9.08 4.22
N GLU A 47 -4.08 8.61 5.42
CA GLU A 47 -5.42 8.21 5.83
C GLU A 47 -6.34 9.44 5.83
N THR A 48 -7.51 9.29 5.22
CA THR A 48 -8.48 10.35 4.98
C THR A 48 -9.65 10.27 5.98
N GLU A 49 -10.83 10.74 5.58
CA GLU A 49 -12.00 10.86 6.47
C GLU A 49 -12.63 9.50 6.86
N CYS A 50 -12.32 8.42 6.15
CA CYS A 50 -12.70 7.07 6.58
C CYS A 50 -11.54 6.40 7.30
N VAL A 51 -11.82 5.74 8.44
CA VAL A 51 -10.81 4.91 9.11
C VAL A 51 -10.54 3.63 8.32
N ALA A 52 -9.28 3.20 8.25
CA ALA A 52 -8.84 1.99 7.57
C ALA A 52 -9.64 0.76 8.03
N GLY A 53 -9.94 0.67 9.33
CA GLY A 53 -10.77 -0.41 9.91
C GLY A 53 -12.16 -0.58 9.29
N CYS A 54 -12.66 0.41 8.54
CA CYS A 54 -13.93 0.34 7.80
C CYS A 54 -13.73 0.25 6.28
N CYS A 55 -12.83 1.06 5.70
CA CYS A 55 -12.69 1.21 4.25
C CYS A 55 -11.47 0.49 3.64
N GLY A 56 -10.60 -0.12 4.44
CA GLY A 56 -9.38 -0.76 3.94
C GLY A 56 -8.51 0.22 3.15
N PHE A 57 -8.09 -0.16 1.95
CA PHE A 57 -7.35 0.74 1.05
C PHE A 57 -8.12 2.00 0.64
N ASP A 58 -9.45 1.97 0.59
CA ASP A 58 -10.26 3.14 0.23
C ASP A 58 -10.25 4.23 1.33
N ALA A 59 -9.66 3.95 2.50
CA ALA A 59 -9.43 4.94 3.55
C ALA A 59 -8.28 5.89 3.24
N PHE A 60 -7.36 5.51 2.36
CA PHE A 60 -6.10 6.23 2.12
C PHE A 60 -6.10 6.91 0.77
N ASP A 61 -5.49 8.10 0.72
CA ASP A 61 -5.20 8.79 -0.53
C ASP A 61 -3.78 8.44 -1.01
N PHE A 62 -3.72 7.49 -1.96
CA PHE A 62 -2.48 7.02 -2.56
C PHE A 62 -2.03 7.85 -3.77
N TYR A 63 -2.56 9.05 -3.99
CA TYR A 63 -2.11 9.90 -5.08
C TYR A 63 -0.66 10.34 -4.86
N ALA A 64 0.11 10.41 -5.94
CA ALA A 64 1.53 10.76 -5.89
C ALA A 64 1.76 12.11 -5.18
N ASP A 65 0.94 13.13 -5.46
CA ASP A 65 1.05 14.45 -4.84
C ASP A 65 0.78 14.42 -3.33
N THR A 66 -0.18 13.62 -2.89
CA THR A 66 -0.50 13.44 -1.47
C THR A 66 0.65 12.75 -0.74
N ILE A 67 1.20 11.67 -1.32
CA ILE A 67 2.36 10.96 -0.75
C ILE A 67 3.59 11.87 -0.71
N TYR A 68 3.83 12.65 -1.77
CA TYR A 68 4.93 13.60 -1.83
C TYR A 68 4.81 14.67 -0.74
N ALA A 69 3.62 15.26 -0.58
CA ALA A 69 3.33 16.24 0.46
C ALA A 69 3.45 15.67 1.88
N ALA A 70 3.02 14.41 2.10
CA ALA A 70 3.20 13.70 3.35
C ALA A 70 4.70 13.49 3.66
N GLY A 71 5.48 13.03 2.68
CA GLY A 71 6.91 12.82 2.79
C GLY A 71 7.67 14.09 3.19
N LYS A 72 7.28 15.26 2.68
CA LYS A 72 7.89 16.56 3.07
C LYS A 72 7.70 16.89 4.55
N LYS A 73 6.58 16.49 5.15
CA LYS A 73 6.29 16.76 6.58
C LYS A 73 7.04 15.83 7.52
N LEU A 74 7.31 14.60 7.10
CA LEU A 74 7.74 13.50 7.98
C LEU A 74 9.24 13.14 7.93
N LYS A 75 10.06 13.87 7.15
CA LYS A 75 11.47 13.56 6.83
C LYS A 75 11.60 12.33 5.90
N PRO A 76 11.65 12.53 4.58
CA PRO A 76 11.42 11.48 3.59
C PRO A 76 12.53 10.41 3.49
N ALA A 77 13.75 10.71 3.92
CA ALA A 77 14.90 9.83 3.79
C ALA A 77 14.77 8.50 4.57
N GLU A 78 14.01 8.49 5.67
CA GLU A 78 13.84 7.27 6.50
C GLU A 78 12.79 6.32 5.90
N PHE A 79 11.74 6.84 5.27
CA PHE A 79 10.68 6.02 4.66
C PHE A 79 11.14 5.29 3.39
N GLY A 80 12.03 5.90 2.60
CA GLY A 80 12.55 5.28 1.39
C GLY A 80 13.24 3.93 1.67
N HIS A 81 14.04 3.87 2.73
CA HIS A 81 14.72 2.64 3.15
C HIS A 81 13.75 1.61 3.75
N LEU A 82 12.80 2.04 4.57
CA LEU A 82 11.78 1.16 5.16
C LEU A 82 10.90 0.51 4.08
N LEU A 83 10.43 1.30 3.11
CA LEU A 83 9.65 0.79 1.98
C LEU A 83 10.47 -0.17 1.11
N HIS A 84 11.73 0.15 0.84
CA HIS A 84 12.61 -0.74 0.09
C HIS A 84 12.77 -2.09 0.80
N TYR A 85 13.07 -2.07 2.10
CA TYR A 85 13.19 -3.27 2.91
C TYR A 85 11.89 -4.09 2.91
N ALA A 86 10.73 -3.46 3.15
CA ALA A 86 9.44 -4.14 3.15
C ALA A 86 9.15 -4.81 1.80
N ILE A 87 9.42 -4.12 0.67
CA ILE A 87 9.26 -4.67 -0.68
C ILE A 87 10.12 -5.93 -0.86
N GLU A 88 11.39 -5.89 -0.46
CA GLU A 88 12.30 -7.04 -0.58
C GLU A 88 11.82 -8.22 0.27
N GLN A 89 11.48 -7.98 1.54
CA GLN A 89 11.04 -9.04 2.44
C GLN A 89 9.72 -9.69 1.97
N ILE A 90 8.74 -8.88 1.54
CA ILE A 90 7.47 -9.39 1.00
C ILE A 90 7.72 -10.20 -0.28
N THR A 91 8.63 -9.75 -1.15
CA THR A 91 8.97 -10.46 -2.38
C THR A 91 9.44 -11.89 -2.10
N LEU A 92 10.24 -12.07 -1.05
CA LEU A 92 10.80 -13.37 -0.63
C LEU A 92 9.78 -14.34 -0.01
N LEU A 93 8.59 -13.87 0.37
CA LEU A 93 7.57 -14.74 0.97
C LEU A 93 7.06 -15.76 -0.07
N ASP A 94 7.01 -17.04 0.32
CA ASP A 94 6.43 -18.13 -0.48
C ASP A 94 4.89 -18.15 -0.37
N THR A 95 4.27 -17.05 -0.80
CA THR A 95 2.83 -16.89 -0.91
C THR A 95 2.46 -16.00 -2.09
N THR A 96 1.21 -16.05 -2.50
CA THR A 96 0.62 -15.13 -3.50
C THR A 96 -0.32 -14.10 -2.86
N VAL A 97 -0.59 -14.21 -1.56
CA VAL A 97 -1.54 -13.36 -0.84
C VAL A 97 -0.92 -12.88 0.45
N VAL A 98 -1.09 -11.60 0.75
CA VAL A 98 -0.65 -10.98 2.01
C VAL A 98 -1.83 -10.35 2.72
N SER A 99 -1.74 -10.21 4.04
CA SER A 99 -2.70 -9.49 4.86
C SER A 99 -2.02 -8.43 5.70
N SER A 100 -2.75 -7.35 5.97
CA SER A 100 -2.34 -6.29 6.89
C SER A 100 -3.56 -5.85 7.69
N CYS A 101 -3.47 -5.88 9.02
CA CYS A 101 -4.47 -5.28 9.88
C CYS A 101 -4.36 -3.75 9.86
N GLU A 102 -3.16 -3.20 9.78
CA GLU A 102 -2.93 -1.74 9.71
C GLU A 102 -3.63 -1.11 8.50
N LEU A 103 -3.54 -1.76 7.34
CA LEU A 103 -4.22 -1.31 6.12
C LEU A 103 -5.61 -1.95 5.94
N ASN A 104 -6.04 -2.76 6.92
CA ASN A 104 -7.27 -3.54 6.95
C ASN A 104 -7.59 -4.19 5.60
N ASN A 105 -6.64 -4.97 5.08
CA ASN A 105 -6.82 -5.60 3.78
C ASN A 105 -6.13 -6.96 3.65
N LEU A 106 -6.63 -7.73 2.69
CA LEU A 106 -6.06 -8.96 2.18
C LEU A 106 -5.91 -8.79 0.67
N ALA A 107 -4.67 -8.88 0.18
CA ALA A 107 -4.31 -8.44 -1.17
C ALA A 107 -3.45 -9.48 -1.90
N ASP A 108 -3.53 -9.46 -3.24
CA ASP A 108 -2.53 -10.14 -4.07
C ASP A 108 -1.14 -9.55 -3.80
N LYS A 109 -0.15 -10.42 -3.58
CA LYS A 109 1.21 -10.02 -3.23
C LYS A 109 1.81 -9.05 -4.25
N GLN A 110 1.58 -9.26 -5.54
CA GLN A 110 2.16 -8.40 -6.58
C GLN A 110 1.49 -7.03 -6.61
N ALA A 111 0.17 -6.97 -6.43
CA ALA A 111 -0.54 -5.70 -6.32
C ALA A 111 -0.12 -4.92 -5.07
N PHE A 112 0.08 -5.61 -3.94
CA PHE A 112 0.59 -5.01 -2.72
C PHE A 112 2.01 -4.45 -2.88
N ILE A 113 2.91 -5.22 -3.51
CA ILE A 113 4.27 -4.75 -3.84
C ILE A 113 4.22 -3.52 -4.77
N ALA A 114 3.36 -3.54 -5.79
CA ALA A 114 3.19 -2.41 -6.71
C ALA A 114 2.74 -1.15 -5.96
N LEU A 115 1.85 -1.28 -4.97
CA LEU A 115 1.45 -0.18 -4.11
C LEU A 115 2.62 0.38 -3.30
N LEU A 116 3.40 -0.47 -2.63
CA LEU A 116 4.57 -0.02 -1.87
C LEU A 116 5.63 0.63 -2.77
N GLN A 117 5.82 0.11 -3.98
CA GLN A 117 6.73 0.69 -4.98
C GLN A 117 6.26 2.08 -5.40
N HIS A 118 4.97 2.24 -5.72
CA HIS A 118 4.37 3.53 -6.05
C HIS A 118 4.58 4.55 -4.93
N ILE A 119 4.33 4.16 -3.68
CA ILE A 119 4.56 5.02 -2.51
C ILE A 119 6.03 5.43 -2.43
N ARG A 120 6.96 4.46 -2.55
CA ARG A 120 8.40 4.73 -2.50
C ARG A 120 8.85 5.70 -3.58
N THR A 121 8.32 5.59 -4.80
CA THR A 121 8.69 6.48 -5.92
C THR A 121 8.05 7.85 -5.84
N SER A 122 6.91 7.96 -5.14
CA SER A 122 6.19 9.23 -4.95
C SER A 122 6.75 10.06 -3.79
N LEU A 123 7.54 9.48 -2.90
CA LEU A 123 8.24 10.22 -1.85
C LEU A 123 9.27 11.20 -2.42
N PRO A 124 9.48 12.38 -1.79
CA PRO A 124 10.54 13.29 -2.16
C PRO A 124 11.90 12.59 -2.07
N GLN A 125 12.65 12.60 -3.17
CA GLN A 125 14.04 12.14 -3.18
C GLN A 125 14.89 13.24 -2.56
N GLY A 126 15.85 12.90 -1.69
CA GLY A 126 16.63 13.84 -0.86
C GLY A 126 17.60 14.78 -1.59
N ASN A 127 17.22 15.31 -2.75
CA ASN A 127 18.01 16.20 -3.60
C ASN A 127 17.36 17.60 -3.78
N GLU A 128 16.44 18.00 -2.91
CA GLU A 128 15.82 19.35 -2.92
C GLU A 128 16.36 20.24 -1.80
#